data_AF-A0A1A3QNG5-F1
#
_entry.id   AF-A0A1A3QNG5-F1
#
_cell.length_a   1.000
_cell.length_b   1.000
_cell.length_c   1.000
_cell.angle_alpha   90.00
_cell.angle_beta   90.00
_cell.angle_gamma   90.00
#
_symmetry.space_group_name_H-M   'P 1'
#
loop_
_entity.id
_entity.type
_entity.pdbx_description
1 polymer ?
#
loop_
_entity_poly.entity_id
_entity_poly.type
_entity_poly.pdbx_seq_one_letter_code
_entity_poly.pdbx_strand_id
1 'polypeptide(L)'
;MVGYHGGASAAAAQLAPAQTLQDLLAGLPNLGVGNKGNANLGNGNTGIANLGSGNTGNNNIGGGNGLNGVTANGNVGSGNQGNGNIGFGNGFNPTSLTDAGHNVGFGNAGSNNWGLGNAGDGNRGGGNAGNFNIGGGNTGNNNIGGGNTGNNNIGFGLTGDNEIGVGNTYFNTATNQFSFGGLNSGSGNIGIGNSGSGNIGFFNSGNGNIGIFSTGSNTHLPGHLNSFGFANAGAGNIGVGNAGDWNFGFGNSSNVNTGFGNSGGLDTGFGNGGGFDTGFWNSGNTNTGWGNSGNVNTGAWNSGLVNTGFGFTTDTGASHSGFNNTGSNVSGFDNTATSGFASGFFNTVIGGGAMSGIGNTGVPTFNPAFSGALSGFFNTGTQFGGLFSLARLFAG
;
A
#
# COMPACT_ATOMS: atom_id res chain seq x y z
N MET A 1 17.97 -57.44 -77.10
CA MET A 1 18.30 -56.27 -76.26
C MET A 1 18.04 -56.52 -74.76
N VAL A 2 18.07 -57.78 -74.29
CA VAL A 2 17.65 -58.15 -72.91
C VAL A 2 18.84 -58.39 -71.95
N GLY A 3 20.04 -58.63 -72.49
CA GLY A 3 21.25 -58.90 -71.68
C GLY A 3 21.82 -57.70 -70.94
N TYR A 4 21.68 -56.48 -71.49
CA TYR A 4 22.22 -55.26 -70.85
C TYR A 4 21.39 -54.83 -69.63
N HIS A 5 20.06 -55.04 -69.66
CA HIS A 5 19.19 -54.75 -68.52
C HIS A 5 19.22 -55.85 -67.44
N GLY A 6 19.48 -57.10 -67.80
CA GLY A 6 19.64 -58.20 -66.83
C GLY A 6 20.88 -58.04 -65.93
N GLY A 7 22.01 -57.60 -66.50
CA GLY A 7 23.22 -57.32 -65.74
C GLY A 7 23.11 -56.11 -64.82
N ALA A 8 22.45 -55.03 -65.29
CA ALA A 8 22.19 -53.85 -64.46
C ALA A 8 21.22 -54.14 -63.31
N SER A 9 20.15 -54.92 -63.54
CA SER A 9 19.23 -55.33 -62.48
C SER A 9 19.85 -56.33 -61.49
N ALA A 10 20.75 -57.21 -61.93
CA ALA A 10 21.48 -58.11 -61.04
C ALA A 10 22.48 -57.36 -60.15
N ALA A 11 23.18 -56.34 -60.68
CA ALA A 11 24.05 -55.47 -59.88
C ALA A 11 23.25 -54.60 -58.90
N ALA A 12 22.08 -54.09 -59.32
CA ALA A 12 21.15 -53.35 -58.45
C ALA A 12 20.55 -54.23 -57.34
N ALA A 13 20.34 -55.52 -57.58
CA ALA A 13 19.86 -56.48 -56.57
C ALA A 13 20.95 -56.92 -55.58
N GLN A 14 22.24 -56.74 -55.91
CA GLN A 14 23.39 -57.00 -55.02
C GLN A 14 23.81 -55.78 -54.19
N LEU A 15 23.32 -54.58 -54.54
CA LEU A 15 23.44 -53.41 -53.68
C LEU A 15 22.55 -53.62 -52.45
N ALA A 16 23.17 -53.78 -51.28
CA ALA A 16 22.44 -53.74 -50.02
C ALA A 16 21.56 -52.46 -50.02
N PRO A 17 20.27 -52.56 -49.66
CA PRO A 17 19.38 -51.39 -49.62
C PRO A 17 20.07 -50.30 -48.82
N ALA A 18 20.00 -49.04 -49.27
CA ALA A 18 20.67 -47.90 -48.65
C ALA A 18 20.58 -48.02 -47.13
N GLN A 19 21.73 -48.28 -46.49
CA GLN A 19 21.85 -48.43 -45.06
C GLN A 19 21.16 -47.24 -44.40
N THR A 20 20.31 -47.49 -43.42
CA THR A 20 19.83 -46.37 -42.61
C THR A 20 21.06 -45.69 -41.99
N LEU A 21 20.98 -44.39 -41.70
CA LEU A 21 22.09 -43.69 -41.03
C LEU A 21 22.47 -44.40 -39.72
N GLN A 22 21.49 -45.03 -39.07
CA GLN A 22 21.65 -45.85 -37.88
C GLN A 22 22.52 -47.10 -38.14
N ASP A 23 22.32 -47.79 -39.26
CA ASP A 23 23.12 -48.96 -39.64
C ASP A 23 24.57 -48.58 -39.96
N LEU A 24 24.77 -47.43 -40.62
CA LEU A 24 26.11 -46.91 -40.87
C LEU A 24 26.84 -46.57 -39.55
N LEU A 25 26.16 -45.86 -38.63
CA LEU A 25 26.71 -45.52 -37.32
C LEU A 25 27.02 -46.75 -36.47
N ALA A 26 26.20 -47.80 -36.55
CA ALA A 26 26.46 -49.08 -35.89
C ALA A 26 27.72 -49.79 -36.41
N GLY A 27 28.19 -49.47 -37.63
CA GLY A 27 29.41 -50.01 -38.21
C GLY A 27 30.68 -49.20 -37.94
N LEU A 28 30.56 -47.96 -37.44
CA LEU A 28 31.72 -47.08 -37.26
C LEU A 28 32.50 -47.40 -35.97
N PRO A 29 33.84 -47.39 -36.01
CA PRO A 29 34.67 -47.63 -34.82
C PRO A 29 34.58 -46.45 -33.84
N ASN A 30 34.99 -46.71 -32.60
CA ASN A 30 35.25 -45.64 -31.63
C ASN A 30 36.68 -45.12 -31.79
N LEU A 31 36.88 -43.82 -31.60
CA LEU A 31 38.18 -43.16 -31.56
C LEU A 31 38.42 -42.59 -30.16
N GLY A 32 39.38 -43.17 -29.43
CA GLY A 32 39.74 -42.82 -28.05
C GLY A 32 39.61 -44.00 -27.08
N VAL A 33 39.90 -43.77 -25.79
CA VAL A 33 40.04 -44.82 -24.77
C VAL A 33 38.76 -44.97 -23.93
N GLY A 34 38.40 -46.21 -23.59
CA GLY A 34 37.33 -46.51 -22.64
C GLY A 34 35.91 -46.31 -23.19
N ASN A 35 35.75 -46.21 -24.50
CA ASN A 35 34.44 -46.09 -25.15
C ASN A 35 33.71 -47.45 -25.21
N LYS A 36 32.40 -47.43 -24.96
CA LYS A 36 31.46 -48.57 -25.06
C LYS A 36 30.35 -48.23 -26.07
N GLY A 37 30.15 -49.04 -27.10
CA GLY A 37 29.21 -48.77 -28.20
C GLY A 37 29.94 -48.44 -29.50
N ASN A 38 29.40 -47.55 -30.35
CA ASN A 38 29.88 -47.30 -31.71
C ASN A 38 29.96 -45.81 -32.07
N ALA A 39 30.76 -45.47 -33.08
CA ALA A 39 30.89 -44.10 -33.62
C ALA A 39 31.27 -43.00 -32.60
N ASN A 40 31.87 -43.34 -31.46
CA ASN A 40 32.22 -42.34 -30.44
C ASN A 40 33.60 -41.71 -30.71
N LEU A 41 33.72 -40.39 -30.53
CA LEU A 41 34.97 -39.63 -30.65
C LEU A 41 35.31 -38.96 -29.31
N GLY A 42 36.43 -39.38 -28.68
CA GLY A 42 36.91 -38.93 -27.38
C GLY A 42 36.99 -40.09 -26.37
N ASN A 43 36.98 -39.83 -25.06
CA ASN A 43 37.24 -40.85 -24.04
C ASN A 43 36.03 -41.16 -23.16
N GLY A 44 35.89 -42.42 -22.73
CA GLY A 44 34.94 -42.83 -21.69
C GLY A 44 33.46 -42.66 -22.05
N ASN A 45 33.11 -42.67 -23.34
CA ASN A 45 31.73 -42.56 -23.79
C ASN A 45 31.01 -43.91 -23.76
N THR A 46 29.74 -43.94 -23.37
CA THR A 46 28.86 -45.12 -23.40
C THR A 46 27.62 -44.82 -24.24
N GLY A 47 27.48 -45.48 -25.39
CA GLY A 47 26.38 -45.30 -26.35
C GLY A 47 26.87 -45.14 -27.78
N ILE A 48 26.09 -44.44 -28.61
CA ILE A 48 26.34 -44.29 -30.05
C ILE A 48 26.57 -42.82 -30.41
N ALA A 49 27.55 -42.56 -31.27
CA ALA A 49 27.79 -41.26 -31.92
C ALA A 49 27.97 -40.07 -30.97
N ASN A 50 28.70 -40.27 -29.86
CA ASN A 50 29.05 -39.19 -28.96
C ASN A 50 30.35 -38.50 -29.37
N LEU A 51 30.38 -37.17 -29.33
CA LEU A 51 31.55 -36.32 -29.53
C LEU A 51 31.96 -35.66 -28.21
N GLY A 52 33.16 -35.95 -27.73
CA GLY A 52 33.74 -35.45 -26.48
C GLY A 52 33.98 -36.58 -25.47
N SER A 53 33.89 -36.31 -24.17
CA SER A 53 34.30 -37.30 -23.14
C SER A 53 33.28 -37.52 -22.03
N GLY A 54 33.18 -38.75 -21.55
CA GLY A 54 32.37 -39.12 -20.38
C GLY A 54 30.85 -39.03 -20.61
N ASN A 55 30.38 -39.18 -21.84
CA ASN A 55 28.95 -39.13 -22.15
C ASN A 55 28.27 -40.50 -21.97
N THR A 56 27.04 -40.54 -21.45
CA THR A 56 26.20 -41.74 -21.30
C THR A 56 24.86 -41.52 -22.03
N GLY A 57 24.65 -42.24 -23.13
CA GLY A 57 23.53 -42.08 -24.06
C GLY A 57 24.02 -41.87 -25.50
N ASN A 58 23.14 -41.42 -26.40
CA ASN A 58 23.45 -41.31 -27.83
C ASN A 58 23.50 -39.85 -28.30
N ASN A 59 24.28 -39.59 -29.35
CA ASN A 59 24.31 -38.32 -30.09
C ASN A 59 24.64 -37.08 -29.24
N ASN A 60 25.45 -37.22 -28.18
CA ASN A 60 25.85 -36.09 -27.35
C ASN A 60 27.09 -35.37 -27.92
N ILE A 61 27.12 -34.05 -27.82
CA ILE A 61 28.26 -33.20 -28.17
C ILE A 61 28.70 -32.45 -26.91
N GLY A 62 29.96 -32.63 -26.49
CA GLY A 62 30.52 -32.06 -25.26
C GLY A 62 30.89 -33.14 -24.25
N GLY A 63 30.75 -32.89 -22.94
CA GLY A 63 31.27 -33.83 -21.94
C GLY A 63 30.46 -34.01 -20.68
N GLY A 64 30.53 -35.21 -20.10
CA GLY A 64 29.84 -35.53 -18.85
C GLY A 64 28.31 -35.44 -18.95
N ASN A 65 27.73 -35.67 -20.14
CA ASN A 65 26.29 -35.73 -20.29
C ASN A 65 25.76 -37.11 -19.86
N GLY A 66 24.68 -37.14 -19.09
CA GLY A 66 24.10 -38.34 -18.51
C GLY A 66 24.77 -38.80 -17.21
N LEU A 67 24.11 -39.72 -16.52
CA LEU A 67 24.60 -40.39 -15.33
C LEU A 67 24.37 -41.90 -15.47
N ASN A 68 25.09 -42.70 -14.68
CA ASN A 68 24.96 -44.14 -14.71
C ASN A 68 23.50 -44.56 -14.39
N GLY A 69 22.82 -45.17 -15.36
CA GLY A 69 21.42 -45.59 -15.24
C GLY A 69 20.39 -44.59 -15.78
N VAL A 70 20.79 -43.39 -16.22
CA VAL A 70 19.89 -42.40 -16.82
C VAL A 70 20.40 -41.97 -18.19
N THR A 71 19.80 -42.53 -19.23
CA THR A 71 20.16 -42.24 -20.62
C THR A 71 19.89 -40.77 -20.96
N ALA A 72 20.93 -40.08 -21.44
CA ALA A 72 20.86 -38.68 -21.86
C ALA A 72 21.22 -38.61 -23.34
N ASN A 73 20.23 -38.37 -24.21
CA ASN A 73 20.42 -38.36 -25.66
C ASN A 73 20.37 -36.95 -26.23
N GLY A 74 21.19 -36.67 -27.25
CA GLY A 74 21.08 -35.46 -28.05
C GLY A 74 21.43 -34.17 -27.32
N ASN A 75 22.27 -34.23 -26.28
CA ASN A 75 22.68 -33.03 -25.54
C ASN A 75 23.85 -32.32 -26.22
N VAL A 76 23.87 -30.99 -26.15
CA VAL A 76 24.98 -30.14 -26.61
C VAL A 76 25.50 -29.33 -25.43
N GLY A 77 26.79 -29.48 -25.11
CA GLY A 77 27.44 -28.88 -23.94
C GLY A 77 27.79 -29.94 -22.89
N SER A 78 27.86 -29.55 -21.62
CA SER A 78 28.44 -30.43 -20.59
C SER A 78 27.62 -30.55 -19.31
N GLY A 79 27.69 -31.71 -18.68
CA GLY A 79 27.03 -31.96 -17.40
C GLY A 79 25.51 -32.00 -17.46
N ASN A 80 24.93 -32.22 -18.65
CA ASN A 80 23.47 -32.25 -18.79
C ASN A 80 22.90 -33.62 -18.45
N GLN A 81 21.75 -33.65 -17.79
CA GLN A 81 20.97 -34.84 -17.48
C GLN A 81 19.62 -34.76 -18.20
N GLY A 82 19.11 -35.90 -18.68
CA GLY A 82 17.93 -35.94 -19.55
C GLY A 82 18.28 -35.75 -21.04
N ASN A 83 17.26 -35.60 -21.89
CA ASN A 83 17.44 -35.55 -23.33
C ASN A 83 17.41 -34.12 -23.87
N GLY A 84 18.08 -33.88 -24.99
CA GLY A 84 17.90 -32.69 -25.83
C GLY A 84 18.30 -31.35 -25.18
N ASN A 85 19.12 -31.36 -24.13
CA ASN A 85 19.54 -30.12 -23.48
C ASN A 85 20.67 -29.43 -24.26
N ILE A 86 20.66 -28.10 -24.26
CA ILE A 86 21.70 -27.25 -24.83
C ILE A 86 22.26 -26.35 -23.73
N GLY A 87 23.57 -26.40 -23.50
CA GLY A 87 24.27 -25.62 -22.49
C GLY A 87 24.86 -26.50 -21.39
N PHE A 88 24.81 -26.05 -20.14
CA PHE A 88 25.59 -26.65 -19.06
C PHE A 88 24.79 -26.94 -17.81
N GLY A 89 24.99 -28.13 -17.24
CA GLY A 89 24.45 -28.47 -15.93
C GLY A 89 22.92 -28.49 -15.87
N ASN A 90 22.24 -28.63 -17.01
CA ASN A 90 20.78 -28.81 -17.01
C ASN A 90 20.44 -30.21 -16.52
N GLY A 91 19.32 -30.38 -15.81
CA GLY A 91 18.95 -31.68 -15.27
C GLY A 91 17.47 -31.83 -14.98
N PHE A 92 17.14 -32.91 -14.29
CA PHE A 92 15.76 -33.27 -13.99
C PHE A 92 15.14 -32.36 -12.95
N ASN A 93 13.82 -32.21 -13.03
CA ASN A 93 13.04 -31.73 -11.90
C ASN A 93 13.16 -32.72 -10.72
N PRO A 94 13.62 -32.30 -9.53
CA PRO A 94 13.67 -33.18 -8.36
C PRO A 94 12.29 -33.70 -7.92
N THR A 95 11.20 -33.05 -8.34
CA THR A 95 9.83 -33.46 -8.01
C THR A 95 9.13 -34.27 -9.11
N SER A 96 9.75 -34.47 -10.27
CA SER A 96 9.16 -35.20 -11.39
C SER A 96 10.18 -36.05 -12.15
N LEU A 97 10.00 -37.37 -12.12
CA LEU A 97 10.84 -38.36 -12.82
C LEU A 97 10.46 -38.55 -14.30
N THR A 98 9.40 -37.90 -14.79
CA THR A 98 8.92 -38.02 -16.19
C THR A 98 9.51 -36.96 -17.11
N ASP A 99 10.49 -36.21 -16.63
CA ASP A 99 11.02 -35.05 -17.29
C ASP A 99 11.93 -35.43 -18.48
N ALA A 100 11.55 -34.94 -19.66
CA ALA A 100 12.23 -35.24 -20.91
C ALA A 100 13.50 -34.41 -21.13
N GLY A 101 13.73 -33.35 -20.34
CA GLY A 101 14.80 -32.35 -20.58
C GLY A 101 14.37 -31.27 -21.57
N HIS A 102 15.18 -31.01 -22.60
CA HIS A 102 15.04 -29.92 -23.58
C HIS A 102 15.27 -28.52 -23.01
N ASN A 103 16.14 -28.41 -22.01
CA ASN A 103 16.50 -27.11 -21.47
C ASN A 103 17.57 -26.43 -22.32
N VAL A 104 17.51 -25.10 -22.39
CA VAL A 104 18.50 -24.25 -23.05
C VAL A 104 19.09 -23.29 -22.03
N GLY A 105 20.41 -23.32 -21.84
CA GLY A 105 21.14 -22.44 -20.95
C GLY A 105 21.85 -23.20 -19.81
N PHE A 106 21.83 -22.63 -18.60
CA PHE A 106 22.69 -23.08 -17.52
C PHE A 106 21.88 -23.45 -16.28
N GLY A 107 22.12 -24.65 -15.74
CA GLY A 107 21.63 -25.04 -14.41
C GLY A 107 20.11 -25.15 -14.30
N ASN A 108 19.39 -25.35 -15.41
CA ASN A 108 17.94 -25.52 -15.34
C ASN A 108 17.57 -26.93 -14.87
N ALA A 109 16.59 -27.05 -13.99
CA ALA A 109 16.03 -28.29 -13.48
C ALA A 109 14.57 -28.41 -13.93
N GLY A 110 14.22 -29.42 -14.70
CA GLY A 110 12.90 -29.56 -15.30
C GLY A 110 12.94 -29.69 -16.81
N SER A 111 11.79 -29.50 -17.45
CA SER A 111 11.65 -29.58 -18.91
C SER A 111 11.50 -28.21 -19.56
N ASN A 112 11.97 -28.08 -20.80
CA ASN A 112 11.68 -26.95 -21.68
C ASN A 112 12.01 -25.57 -21.09
N ASN A 113 12.95 -25.48 -20.16
CA ASN A 113 13.35 -24.19 -19.59
C ASN A 113 14.38 -23.50 -20.49
N TRP A 114 14.25 -22.19 -20.64
CA TRP A 114 15.21 -21.37 -21.34
C TRP A 114 15.79 -20.31 -20.39
N GLY A 115 17.08 -20.45 -20.07
CA GLY A 115 17.89 -19.41 -19.44
C GLY A 115 18.72 -19.96 -18.29
N LEU A 116 18.63 -19.33 -17.12
CA LEU A 116 19.58 -19.54 -16.01
C LEU A 116 18.88 -20.02 -14.75
N GLY A 117 19.17 -21.23 -14.29
CA GLY A 117 18.78 -21.68 -12.95
C GLY A 117 17.26 -21.73 -12.72
N ASN A 118 16.47 -22.05 -13.75
CA ASN A 118 15.04 -22.25 -13.58
C ASN A 118 14.75 -23.64 -13.00
N ALA A 119 13.73 -23.75 -12.16
CA ALA A 119 13.27 -25.00 -11.54
C ALA A 119 11.77 -25.21 -11.83
N GLY A 120 11.42 -26.35 -12.43
CA GLY A 120 10.07 -26.65 -12.94
C GLY A 120 10.04 -26.61 -14.46
N ASP A 121 8.87 -26.45 -15.07
CA ASP A 121 8.69 -26.68 -16.51
C ASP A 121 8.35 -25.40 -17.30
N GLY A 122 8.94 -25.26 -18.48
CA GLY A 122 8.54 -24.23 -19.45
C GLY A 122 8.85 -22.79 -19.05
N ASN A 123 9.78 -22.57 -18.12
CA ASN A 123 10.17 -21.23 -17.69
C ASN A 123 11.12 -20.56 -18.69
N ARG A 124 11.02 -19.25 -18.85
CA ARG A 124 11.93 -18.44 -19.68
C ARG A 124 12.53 -17.29 -18.87
N GLY A 125 13.84 -17.17 -18.86
CA GLY A 125 14.58 -16.15 -18.09
C GLY A 125 15.43 -16.79 -17.00
N GLY A 126 15.42 -16.27 -15.77
CA GLY A 126 16.35 -16.70 -14.74
C GLY A 126 15.75 -16.89 -13.35
N GLY A 127 16.16 -17.95 -12.64
CA GLY A 127 15.82 -18.15 -11.23
C GLY A 127 14.33 -18.33 -10.95
N ASN A 128 13.54 -18.75 -11.95
CA ASN A 128 12.11 -19.00 -11.73
C ASN A 128 11.91 -20.38 -11.08
N ALA A 129 10.96 -20.47 -10.15
CA ALA A 129 10.56 -21.71 -9.48
C ALA A 129 9.06 -21.96 -9.72
N GLY A 130 8.71 -23.13 -10.26
CA GLY A 130 7.36 -23.47 -10.72
C GLY A 130 7.29 -23.52 -12.24
N ASN A 131 6.12 -23.30 -12.85
CA ASN A 131 5.92 -23.58 -14.28
C ASN A 131 5.53 -22.35 -15.09
N PHE A 132 5.97 -22.31 -16.35
CA PHE A 132 5.57 -21.32 -17.37
C PHE A 132 5.80 -19.85 -16.97
N ASN A 133 6.76 -19.58 -16.09
CA ASN A 133 7.10 -18.22 -15.72
C ASN A 133 8.00 -17.58 -16.79
N ILE A 134 7.83 -16.27 -17.02
CA ILE A 134 8.63 -15.48 -17.95
C ILE A 134 9.26 -14.32 -17.18
N GLY A 135 10.59 -14.24 -17.21
CA GLY A 135 11.37 -13.20 -16.55
C GLY A 135 12.25 -13.75 -15.42
N GLY A 136 12.30 -13.08 -14.27
CA GLY A 136 13.34 -13.31 -13.27
C GLY A 136 12.83 -13.55 -11.85
N GLY A 137 13.21 -14.64 -11.20
CA GLY A 137 12.97 -14.82 -9.76
C GLY A 137 11.49 -15.00 -9.38
N ASN A 138 10.65 -15.46 -10.31
CA ASN A 138 9.24 -15.71 -10.01
C ASN A 138 9.06 -17.06 -9.30
N THR A 139 8.18 -17.12 -8.31
CA THR A 139 7.81 -18.35 -7.59
C THR A 139 6.31 -18.63 -7.77
N GLY A 140 5.96 -19.80 -8.31
CA GLY A 140 4.59 -20.21 -8.65
C GLY A 140 4.44 -20.41 -10.16
N ASN A 141 3.24 -20.20 -10.71
CA ASN A 141 2.96 -20.53 -12.13
C ASN A 141 2.48 -19.35 -12.96
N ASN A 142 2.83 -19.36 -14.25
CA ASN A 142 2.35 -18.39 -15.26
C ASN A 142 2.64 -16.92 -14.91
N ASN A 143 3.67 -16.62 -14.11
CA ASN A 143 4.01 -15.25 -13.79
C ASN A 143 4.86 -14.62 -14.91
N ILE A 144 4.62 -13.35 -15.21
CA ILE A 144 5.36 -12.57 -16.19
C ILE A 144 5.98 -11.36 -15.47
N GLY A 145 7.29 -11.18 -15.62
CA GLY A 145 8.05 -10.08 -15.00
C GLY A 145 9.04 -10.62 -13.97
N GLY A 146 9.15 -9.98 -12.80
CA GLY A 146 10.22 -10.34 -11.85
C GLY A 146 9.85 -10.33 -10.38
N GLY A 147 10.34 -11.32 -9.63
CA GLY A 147 10.16 -11.40 -8.18
C GLY A 147 8.71 -11.60 -7.75
N ASN A 148 7.84 -12.12 -8.62
CA ASN A 148 6.44 -12.36 -8.27
C ASN A 148 6.29 -13.68 -7.51
N THR A 149 5.49 -13.69 -6.46
CA THR A 149 5.15 -14.88 -5.67
C THR A 149 3.65 -15.16 -5.77
N GLY A 150 3.29 -16.36 -6.24
CA GLY A 150 1.91 -16.78 -6.51
C GLY A 150 1.70 -17.12 -7.99
N ASN A 151 0.49 -16.99 -8.52
CA ASN A 151 0.15 -17.45 -9.87
C ASN A 151 -0.51 -16.37 -10.73
N ASN A 152 -0.24 -16.43 -12.03
CA ASN A 152 -0.82 -15.55 -13.06
C ASN A 152 -0.57 -14.05 -12.82
N ASN A 153 0.54 -13.70 -12.17
CA ASN A 153 0.89 -12.30 -11.91
C ASN A 153 1.65 -11.70 -13.09
N ILE A 154 1.40 -10.44 -13.42
CA ILE A 154 2.09 -9.69 -14.46
C ILE A 154 2.67 -8.41 -13.84
N GLY A 155 3.97 -8.38 -13.57
CA GLY A 155 4.56 -7.26 -12.87
C GLY A 155 5.88 -7.52 -12.19
N PHE A 156 6.17 -6.69 -11.19
CA PHE A 156 7.39 -6.80 -10.39
C PHE A 156 7.10 -6.79 -8.89
N GLY A 157 7.59 -7.80 -8.17
CA GLY A 157 7.49 -7.88 -6.71
C GLY A 157 6.07 -8.06 -6.18
N LEU A 158 5.19 -8.71 -6.95
CA LEU A 158 3.81 -9.00 -6.55
C LEU A 158 3.75 -10.21 -5.62
N THR A 159 2.80 -10.22 -4.68
CA THR A 159 2.56 -11.32 -3.75
C THR A 159 1.07 -11.58 -3.63
N GLY A 160 0.62 -12.66 -4.27
CA GLY A 160 -0.80 -12.98 -4.43
C GLY A 160 -1.05 -13.71 -5.75
N ASP A 161 -2.31 -13.83 -6.15
CA ASP A 161 -2.68 -14.45 -7.43
C ASP A 161 -3.47 -13.48 -8.32
N ASN A 162 -3.21 -13.54 -9.62
CA ASN A 162 -3.90 -12.81 -10.68
C ASN A 162 -3.71 -11.27 -10.60
N GLU A 163 -2.54 -10.82 -10.15
CA GLU A 163 -2.21 -9.41 -9.94
C GLU A 163 -1.45 -8.82 -11.12
N ILE A 164 -1.78 -7.58 -11.52
CA ILE A 164 -1.07 -6.82 -12.54
C ILE A 164 -0.58 -5.50 -11.92
N GLY A 165 0.73 -5.29 -11.80
CA GLY A 165 1.25 -4.08 -11.14
C GLY A 165 2.71 -4.15 -10.68
N VAL A 166 3.02 -3.36 -9.65
CA VAL A 166 4.36 -3.29 -9.05
C VAL A 166 4.24 -3.18 -7.53
N GLY A 167 4.90 -4.10 -6.81
CA GLY A 167 4.89 -4.15 -5.34
C GLY A 167 3.46 -4.20 -4.79
N ASN A 168 3.15 -3.31 -3.84
CA ASN A 168 1.82 -3.23 -3.23
C ASN A 168 0.82 -2.37 -4.03
N THR A 169 1.13 -2.02 -5.28
CA THR A 169 0.25 -1.26 -6.17
C THR A 169 -0.10 -2.09 -7.39
N TYR A 170 -1.31 -2.64 -7.42
CA TYR A 170 -1.71 -3.62 -8.43
C TYR A 170 -3.22 -3.64 -8.68
N PHE A 171 -3.60 -4.16 -9.84
CA PHE A 171 -4.96 -4.55 -10.17
C PHE A 171 -5.10 -6.06 -10.04
N ASN A 172 -6.03 -6.54 -9.22
CA ASN A 172 -6.33 -7.96 -9.11
C ASN A 172 -7.43 -8.33 -10.12
N THR A 173 -7.07 -9.10 -11.14
CA THR A 173 -7.96 -9.48 -12.26
C THR A 173 -9.03 -10.49 -11.85
N ALA A 174 -8.86 -11.23 -10.76
CA ALA A 174 -9.87 -12.15 -10.25
C ALA A 174 -11.00 -11.43 -9.50
N THR A 175 -10.66 -10.39 -8.74
CA THR A 175 -11.64 -9.61 -7.94
C THR A 175 -12.08 -8.31 -8.59
N ASN A 176 -11.41 -7.89 -9.67
CA ASN A 176 -11.57 -6.59 -10.32
C ASN A 176 -11.33 -5.40 -9.37
N GLN A 177 -10.36 -5.53 -8.45
CA GLN A 177 -10.04 -4.51 -7.46
C GLN A 177 -8.66 -3.89 -7.71
N PHE A 178 -8.55 -2.57 -7.47
CA PHE A 178 -7.27 -1.87 -7.41
C PHE A 178 -6.76 -1.79 -5.96
N SER A 179 -5.50 -2.14 -5.76
CA SER A 179 -4.75 -1.90 -4.53
C SER A 179 -3.75 -0.77 -4.75
N PHE A 180 -3.74 0.18 -3.83
CA PHE A 180 -2.82 1.33 -3.83
C PHE A 180 -1.88 1.30 -2.61
N GLY A 181 -1.65 0.11 -2.03
CA GLY A 181 -0.85 -0.05 -0.82
C GLY A 181 0.57 0.51 -0.94
N GLY A 182 1.15 0.51 -2.15
CA GLY A 182 2.48 1.09 -2.41
C GLY A 182 2.51 2.62 -2.47
N LEU A 183 1.36 3.30 -2.43
CA LEU A 183 1.26 4.76 -2.49
C LEU A 183 1.03 5.42 -1.12
N ASN A 184 1.08 4.65 -0.02
CA ASN A 184 1.05 5.18 1.33
C ASN A 184 2.38 4.87 2.06
N SER A 185 2.78 5.72 2.98
CA SER A 185 3.92 5.51 3.89
C SER A 185 3.44 5.40 5.34
N GLY A 186 4.03 4.50 6.11
CA GLY A 186 3.59 4.18 7.47
C GLY A 186 2.56 3.04 7.52
N SER A 187 1.69 3.02 8.53
CA SER A 187 0.89 1.84 8.89
C SER A 187 -0.62 2.11 8.93
N GLY A 188 -1.42 1.14 8.47
CA GLY A 188 -2.88 1.19 8.59
C GLY A 188 -3.56 2.33 7.81
N ASN A 189 -2.89 2.90 6.81
CA ASN A 189 -3.48 3.93 5.97
C ASN A 189 -4.39 3.32 4.90
N ILE A 190 -5.56 3.91 4.70
CA ILE A 190 -6.53 3.54 3.67
C ILE A 190 -6.64 4.69 2.67
N GLY A 191 -6.47 4.41 1.37
CA GLY A 191 -6.50 5.40 0.29
C GLY A 191 -5.14 5.60 -0.36
N ILE A 192 -4.80 6.84 -0.77
CA ILE A 192 -3.60 7.13 -1.58
C ILE A 192 -2.85 8.35 -1.03
N GLY A 193 -1.51 8.29 -1.04
CA GLY A 193 -0.65 9.43 -0.72
C GLY A 193 -0.61 9.78 0.76
N ASN A 194 -1.12 8.91 1.63
CA ASN A 194 -1.11 9.15 3.06
C ASN A 194 0.25 8.80 3.67
N SER A 195 0.70 9.59 4.64
CA SER A 195 1.93 9.39 5.41
C SER A 195 1.64 9.37 6.91
N GLY A 196 2.22 8.42 7.64
CA GLY A 196 2.00 8.24 9.08
C GLY A 196 1.07 7.07 9.36
N SER A 197 0.21 7.16 10.38
CA SER A 197 -0.56 5.99 10.85
C SER A 197 -2.08 6.20 10.88
N GLY A 198 -2.83 5.22 10.39
CA GLY A 198 -4.29 5.17 10.54
C GLY A 198 -5.05 6.28 9.81
N ASN A 199 -4.48 6.85 8.74
CA ASN A 199 -5.19 7.86 7.95
C ASN A 199 -6.13 7.20 6.94
N ILE A 200 -7.31 7.79 6.73
CA ILE A 200 -8.30 7.34 5.73
C ILE A 200 -8.55 8.48 4.75
N GLY A 201 -8.30 8.24 3.46
CA GLY A 201 -8.57 9.18 2.37
C GLY A 201 -7.33 9.50 1.55
N PHE A 202 -7.10 10.78 1.25
CA PHE A 202 -6.10 11.18 0.25
C PHE A 202 -5.12 12.22 0.78
N PHE A 203 -3.83 11.97 0.59
CA PHE A 203 -2.76 12.95 0.85
C PHE A 203 -2.75 13.50 2.28
N ASN A 204 -3.17 12.70 3.27
CA ASN A 204 -3.09 13.10 4.67
C ASN A 204 -1.70 12.80 5.25
N SER A 205 -1.27 13.57 6.25
CA SER A 205 0.02 13.39 6.92
C SER A 205 -0.12 13.43 8.44
N GLY A 206 0.56 12.54 9.15
CA GLY A 206 0.41 12.38 10.60
C GLY A 206 -0.49 11.20 10.92
N ASN A 207 -1.28 11.29 12.00
CA ASN A 207 -2.00 10.13 12.53
C ASN A 207 -3.51 10.37 12.67
N GLY A 208 -4.32 9.38 12.30
CA GLY A 208 -5.76 9.36 12.58
C GLY A 208 -6.57 10.42 11.85
N ASN A 209 -6.14 10.86 10.67
CA ASN A 209 -6.88 11.82 9.85
C ASN A 209 -7.84 11.10 8.90
N ILE A 210 -9.12 11.52 8.87
CA ILE A 210 -10.12 11.04 7.92
C ILE A 210 -10.49 12.18 6.97
N GLY A 211 -10.09 12.06 5.71
CA GLY A 211 -10.46 13.00 4.65
C GLY A 211 -9.32 13.29 3.68
N ILE A 212 -9.08 14.57 3.36
CA ILE A 212 -8.15 14.95 2.30
C ILE A 212 -7.24 16.09 2.75
N PHE A 213 -5.95 16.01 2.42
CA PHE A 213 -4.93 17.04 2.71
C PHE A 213 -4.84 17.45 4.19
N SER A 214 -5.30 16.61 5.12
CA SER A 214 -5.27 16.93 6.53
C SER A 214 -3.93 16.54 7.14
N THR A 215 -3.46 17.33 8.10
CA THR A 215 -2.15 17.18 8.73
C THR A 215 -2.23 17.23 10.25
N GLY A 216 -1.31 16.54 10.90
CA GLY A 216 -1.19 16.54 12.36
C GLY A 216 -1.59 15.22 12.99
N SER A 217 -1.50 15.20 14.32
CA SER A 217 -1.78 14.03 15.16
C SER A 217 -2.42 14.50 16.46
N ASN A 218 -3.33 13.70 17.01
CA ASN A 218 -4.01 14.05 18.24
C ASN A 218 -3.08 13.79 19.43
N THR A 219 -2.31 14.81 19.83
CA THR A 219 -1.38 14.72 20.96
C THR A 219 -2.09 14.76 22.32
N HIS A 220 -3.30 15.28 22.35
CA HIS A 220 -4.10 15.43 23.56
C HIS A 220 -4.79 14.13 23.96
N LEU A 221 -5.31 13.38 22.97
CA LEU A 221 -5.90 12.05 23.12
C LEU A 221 -5.28 11.09 22.10
N PRO A 222 -4.13 10.48 22.40
CA PRO A 222 -3.50 9.50 21.53
C PRO A 222 -4.43 8.33 21.19
N GLY A 223 -4.43 7.90 19.93
CA GLY A 223 -5.29 6.81 19.44
C GLY A 223 -6.70 7.24 19.01
N HIS A 224 -7.13 8.45 19.36
CA HIS A 224 -8.41 8.99 18.88
C HIS A 224 -8.27 9.62 17.48
N LEU A 225 -9.41 9.82 16.84
CA LEU A 225 -9.54 10.62 15.62
C LEU A 225 -8.81 11.97 15.78
N ASN A 226 -7.91 12.27 14.85
CA ASN A 226 -7.25 13.57 14.80
C ASN A 226 -8.05 14.58 14.02
N SER A 227 -8.56 14.23 12.84
CA SER A 227 -9.34 15.18 12.07
C SER A 227 -10.35 14.50 11.18
N PHE A 228 -11.43 15.20 10.89
CA PHE A 228 -12.43 14.79 9.89
C PHE A 228 -12.71 15.92 8.92
N GLY A 229 -12.48 15.70 7.63
CA GLY A 229 -12.84 16.62 6.55
C GLY A 229 -11.67 17.01 5.64
N PHE A 230 -11.52 18.29 5.31
CA PHE A 230 -10.61 18.73 4.24
C PHE A 230 -9.59 19.75 4.75
N ALA A 231 -8.31 19.55 4.45
CA ALA A 231 -7.22 20.50 4.71
C ALA A 231 -7.16 21.02 6.16
N ASN A 232 -7.48 20.18 7.15
CA ASN A 232 -7.33 20.57 8.54
C ASN A 232 -5.87 20.38 8.99
N ALA A 233 -5.35 21.25 9.85
CA ALA A 233 -4.00 21.18 10.41
C ALA A 233 -4.03 21.31 11.93
N GLY A 234 -3.28 20.48 12.64
CA GLY A 234 -3.24 20.46 14.12
C GLY A 234 -4.04 19.30 14.69
N ALA A 235 -4.65 19.47 15.89
CA ALA A 235 -5.27 18.38 16.62
C ALA A 235 -6.79 18.50 16.78
N GLY A 236 -7.52 17.44 16.45
CA GLY A 236 -8.94 17.31 16.80
C GLY A 236 -9.92 18.21 16.03
N ASN A 237 -9.54 18.65 14.83
CA ASN A 237 -10.36 19.54 14.01
C ASN A 237 -11.38 18.78 13.16
N ILE A 238 -12.59 19.32 13.05
CA ILE A 238 -13.66 18.75 12.21
C ILE A 238 -14.20 19.84 11.27
N GLY A 239 -14.17 19.57 9.97
CA GLY A 239 -14.66 20.45 8.91
C GLY A 239 -13.59 20.74 7.87
N VAL A 240 -13.44 22.00 7.47
CA VAL A 240 -12.59 22.37 6.32
C VAL A 240 -11.62 23.49 6.67
N GLY A 241 -10.33 23.30 6.38
CA GLY A 241 -9.33 24.37 6.43
C GLY A 241 -9.07 24.92 7.83
N ASN A 242 -9.39 24.17 8.89
CA ASN A 242 -9.15 24.63 10.25
C ASN A 242 -7.68 24.40 10.65
N ALA A 243 -7.10 25.31 11.41
CA ALA A 243 -5.73 25.25 11.92
C ALA A 243 -5.68 25.39 13.44
N GLY A 244 -4.86 24.57 14.10
CA GLY A 244 -4.77 24.54 15.57
C GLY A 244 -5.63 23.41 16.14
N ASP A 245 -6.31 23.65 17.27
CA ASP A 245 -6.88 22.56 18.07
C ASP A 245 -8.39 22.64 18.25
N TRP A 246 -9.07 21.50 18.09
CA TRP A 246 -10.47 21.32 18.45
C TRP A 246 -11.42 22.32 17.79
N ASN A 247 -11.18 22.71 16.54
CA ASN A 247 -12.08 23.61 15.82
C ASN A 247 -13.16 22.81 15.07
N PHE A 248 -14.37 23.36 15.02
CA PHE A 248 -15.50 22.82 14.27
C PHE A 248 -16.01 23.83 13.24
N GLY A 249 -16.04 23.45 11.97
CA GLY A 249 -16.55 24.27 10.88
C GLY A 249 -15.48 24.59 9.82
N PHE A 250 -15.37 25.84 9.39
CA PHE A 250 -14.61 26.23 8.20
C PHE A 250 -13.59 27.33 8.50
N GLY A 251 -12.32 27.11 8.17
CA GLY A 251 -11.31 28.16 8.16
C GLY A 251 -11.01 28.78 9.52
N ASN A 252 -11.28 28.09 10.62
CA ASN A 252 -10.99 28.61 11.96
C ASN A 252 -9.51 28.40 12.32
N SER A 253 -8.93 29.29 13.12
CA SER A 253 -7.53 29.21 13.55
C SER A 253 -7.37 29.30 15.06
N SER A 254 -6.29 28.71 15.60
CA SER A 254 -6.05 28.52 17.03
C SER A 254 -7.00 27.50 17.63
N ASN A 255 -7.79 27.79 18.67
CA ASN A 255 -8.34 26.73 19.52
C ASN A 255 -9.84 26.84 19.84
N VAL A 256 -10.54 25.71 19.78
CA VAL A 256 -11.90 25.53 20.27
C VAL A 256 -12.89 26.52 19.65
N ASN A 257 -12.80 26.79 18.35
CA ASN A 257 -13.75 27.66 17.66
C ASN A 257 -14.86 26.87 16.96
N THR A 258 -16.06 27.43 16.91
CA THR A 258 -17.22 26.87 16.22
C THR A 258 -17.73 27.85 15.15
N GLY A 259 -17.78 27.42 13.89
CA GLY A 259 -18.36 28.21 12.80
C GLY A 259 -17.35 28.48 11.69
N PHE A 260 -17.25 29.74 11.23
CA PHE A 260 -16.56 30.08 10.00
C PHE A 260 -15.55 31.22 10.20
N GLY A 261 -14.29 31.00 9.84
CA GLY A 261 -13.28 32.04 9.74
C GLY A 261 -12.95 32.72 11.06
N ASN A 262 -13.18 32.07 12.20
CA ASN A 262 -12.83 32.65 13.50
C ASN A 262 -11.32 32.52 13.74
N SER A 263 -10.73 33.51 14.40
CA SER A 263 -9.31 33.54 14.70
C SER A 263 -9.09 33.83 16.18
N GLY A 264 -8.32 32.98 16.84
CA GLY A 264 -8.15 33.04 18.29
C GLY A 264 -8.89 31.91 18.99
N GLY A 265 -9.42 32.15 20.18
CA GLY A 265 -9.85 31.07 21.07
C GLY A 265 -11.32 31.14 21.44
N LEU A 266 -12.04 30.03 21.35
CA LEU A 266 -13.37 29.87 21.95
C LEU A 266 -14.44 30.77 21.35
N ASP A 267 -14.39 31.01 20.05
CA ASP A 267 -15.38 31.84 19.36
C ASP A 267 -16.48 30.99 18.72
N THR A 268 -17.70 31.52 18.70
CA THR A 268 -18.86 30.91 18.05
C THR A 268 -19.47 31.84 17.02
N GLY A 269 -19.52 31.42 15.76
CA GLY A 269 -20.15 32.16 14.67
C GLY A 269 -19.18 32.43 13.53
N PHE A 270 -19.14 33.66 13.03
CA PHE A 270 -18.49 34.00 11.77
C PHE A 270 -17.48 35.15 11.93
N GLY A 271 -16.23 34.93 11.53
CA GLY A 271 -15.24 35.99 11.38
C GLY A 271 -14.87 36.72 12.67
N ASN A 272 -15.04 36.08 13.83
CA ASN A 272 -14.64 36.69 15.10
C ASN A 272 -13.11 36.61 15.29
N GLY A 273 -12.54 37.56 16.03
CA GLY A 273 -11.11 37.70 16.22
C GLY A 273 -10.73 38.02 17.67
N GLY A 274 -10.10 37.08 18.37
CA GLY A 274 -9.69 37.27 19.76
C GLY A 274 -10.13 36.09 20.61
N GLY A 275 -11.06 36.26 21.54
CA GLY A 275 -11.59 35.09 22.21
C GLY A 275 -12.90 35.22 22.96
N PHE A 276 -13.58 34.09 23.11
CA PHE A 276 -14.89 34.00 23.76
C PHE A 276 -15.95 34.88 23.09
N ASP A 277 -15.89 35.09 21.78
CA ASP A 277 -16.88 35.90 21.08
C ASP A 277 -18.04 35.05 20.54
N THR A 278 -19.24 35.63 20.43
CA THR A 278 -20.42 35.00 19.84
C THR A 278 -21.10 35.91 18.84
N GLY A 279 -21.30 35.41 17.61
CA GLY A 279 -21.96 36.13 16.54
C GLY A 279 -21.01 36.39 15.37
N PHE A 280 -20.98 37.63 14.88
CA PHE A 280 -20.38 37.96 13.59
C PHE A 280 -19.35 39.09 13.73
N TRP A 281 -18.16 38.90 13.18
CA TRP A 281 -17.15 39.97 12.99
C TRP A 281 -16.76 40.71 14.28
N ASN A 282 -16.84 40.07 15.43
CA ASN A 282 -16.40 40.68 16.68
C ASN A 282 -14.87 40.62 16.78
N SER A 283 -14.27 41.57 17.51
CA SER A 283 -12.85 41.59 17.81
C SER A 283 -12.60 41.90 19.30
N GLY A 284 -11.59 41.28 19.90
CA GLY A 284 -11.31 41.42 21.33
C GLY A 284 -11.83 40.23 22.12
N ASN A 285 -12.42 40.43 23.31
CA ASN A 285 -12.85 39.29 24.13
C ASN A 285 -14.30 39.36 24.63
N THR A 286 -14.98 38.23 24.69
CA THR A 286 -16.28 38.10 25.37
C THR A 286 -17.35 39.01 24.76
N ASN A 287 -17.41 39.16 23.44
CA ASN A 287 -18.40 39.99 22.76
C ASN A 287 -19.55 39.15 22.19
N THR A 288 -20.77 39.66 22.26
CA THR A 288 -21.97 39.03 21.70
C THR A 288 -22.66 39.96 20.70
N GLY A 289 -22.90 39.47 19.48
CA GLY A 289 -23.63 40.20 18.44
C GLY A 289 -22.78 40.45 17.20
N TRP A 290 -22.79 41.67 16.65
CA TRP A 290 -22.19 41.97 15.34
C TRP A 290 -21.19 43.12 15.38
N GLY A 291 -19.93 42.86 15.01
CA GLY A 291 -18.99 43.93 14.68
C GLY A 291 -18.49 44.70 15.89
N ASN A 292 -18.57 44.11 17.08
CA ASN A 292 -18.08 44.75 18.31
C ASN A 292 -16.55 44.67 18.38
N SER A 293 -15.92 45.62 19.06
CA SER A 293 -14.47 45.66 19.29
C SER A 293 -14.19 45.91 20.78
N GLY A 294 -13.18 45.26 21.36
CA GLY A 294 -12.85 45.39 22.78
C GLY A 294 -13.41 44.26 23.63
N ASN A 295 -13.77 44.50 24.90
CA ASN A 295 -14.14 43.42 25.82
C ASN A 295 -15.56 43.55 26.38
N VAL A 296 -16.28 42.43 26.47
CA VAL A 296 -17.57 42.30 27.17
C VAL A 296 -18.68 43.16 26.57
N ASN A 297 -18.81 43.20 25.25
CA ASN A 297 -19.85 43.98 24.56
C ASN A 297 -21.03 43.12 24.11
N THR A 298 -22.26 43.64 24.18
CA THR A 298 -23.47 43.01 23.64
C THR A 298 -24.17 43.97 22.69
N GLY A 299 -24.48 43.53 21.47
CA GLY A 299 -25.17 44.34 20.46
C GLY A 299 -24.38 44.45 19.16
N ALA A 300 -24.40 45.62 18.53
CA ALA A 300 -23.71 45.85 17.27
C ALA A 300 -22.78 47.06 17.30
N TRP A 301 -21.61 46.94 16.68
CA TRP A 301 -20.61 48.02 16.47
C TRP A 301 -20.18 48.76 17.74
N ASN A 302 -20.18 48.09 18.89
CA ASN A 302 -19.65 48.66 20.12
C ASN A 302 -18.11 48.67 20.11
N SER A 303 -17.50 49.59 20.86
CA SER A 303 -16.05 49.63 21.07
C SER A 303 -15.71 49.85 22.55
N GLY A 304 -14.58 49.29 23.04
CA GLY A 304 -14.10 49.50 24.41
C GLY A 304 -14.45 48.37 25.38
N LEU A 305 -14.43 48.68 26.70
CA LEU A 305 -14.74 47.74 27.78
C LEU A 305 -16.21 47.93 28.23
N VAL A 306 -16.97 46.84 28.28
CA VAL A 306 -18.29 46.71 28.93
C VAL A 306 -19.39 47.61 28.35
N ASN A 307 -19.93 47.23 27.18
CA ASN A 307 -21.17 47.79 26.64
C ASN A 307 -22.26 46.71 26.60
N THR A 308 -22.97 46.47 27.70
CA THR A 308 -23.99 45.39 27.76
C THR A 308 -25.38 45.86 27.33
N GLY A 309 -25.58 46.01 26.01
CA GLY A 309 -26.89 46.03 25.34
C GLY A 309 -27.00 47.02 24.17
N PHE A 310 -28.11 46.96 23.41
CA PHE A 310 -28.43 47.97 22.38
C PHE A 310 -28.77 49.32 23.04
N GLY A 311 -27.85 50.30 23.00
CA GLY A 311 -28.11 51.67 23.44
C GLY A 311 -27.70 52.03 24.87
N PHE A 312 -26.87 51.23 25.54
CA PHE A 312 -26.27 51.60 26.84
C PHE A 312 -24.96 52.39 26.64
N THR A 313 -24.69 53.38 27.48
CA THR A 313 -23.51 54.27 27.38
C THR A 313 -22.65 54.30 28.65
N THR A 314 -22.97 53.46 29.64
CA THR A 314 -22.29 53.40 30.94
C THR A 314 -21.83 51.98 31.26
N ASP A 315 -20.61 51.87 31.79
CA ASP A 315 -20.00 50.63 32.29
C ASP A 315 -20.91 49.97 33.34
N THR A 316 -21.34 48.74 33.06
CA THR A 316 -22.21 47.96 33.95
C THR A 316 -21.43 47.10 34.94
N GLY A 317 -20.09 47.04 34.83
CA GLY A 317 -19.25 46.13 35.60
C GLY A 317 -19.51 44.64 35.30
N ALA A 318 -20.19 44.34 34.19
CA ALA A 318 -20.52 42.96 33.82
C ALA A 318 -19.26 42.16 33.48
N SER A 319 -19.26 40.90 33.91
CA SER A 319 -18.17 39.94 33.65
C SER A 319 -18.46 38.99 32.48
N HIS A 320 -19.59 39.18 31.80
CA HIS A 320 -20.06 38.38 30.67
C HIS A 320 -20.91 39.24 29.72
N SER A 321 -21.03 38.84 28.45
CA SER A 321 -21.90 39.49 27.46
C SER A 321 -23.04 38.56 27.03
N GLY A 322 -24.03 39.08 26.30
CA GLY A 322 -25.18 38.31 25.84
C GLY A 322 -26.28 38.15 26.90
N PHE A 323 -27.11 37.12 26.77
CA PHE A 323 -28.35 36.99 27.56
C PHE A 323 -28.40 35.69 28.36
N ASN A 324 -28.87 35.80 29.60
CA ASN A 324 -29.11 34.66 30.51
C ASN A 324 -27.87 33.75 30.70
N ASN A 325 -26.68 34.34 30.68
CA ASN A 325 -25.44 33.62 30.97
C ASN A 325 -25.16 33.61 32.47
N THR A 326 -24.58 32.52 32.97
CA THR A 326 -24.10 32.40 34.36
C THR A 326 -22.60 32.15 34.35
N GLY A 327 -21.82 32.95 35.09
CA GLY A 327 -20.36 32.82 35.17
C GLY A 327 -19.62 34.09 34.75
N SER A 328 -18.29 33.99 34.65
CA SER A 328 -17.40 35.06 34.15
C SER A 328 -16.73 34.63 32.84
N ASN A 329 -16.45 35.56 31.93
CA ASN A 329 -15.87 35.29 30.61
C ASN A 329 -16.77 34.39 29.74
N VAL A 330 -18.06 34.72 29.73
CA VAL A 330 -19.09 34.01 28.97
C VAL A 330 -19.74 34.98 27.97
N SER A 331 -19.97 34.52 26.75
CA SER A 331 -20.71 35.28 25.73
C SER A 331 -21.85 34.43 25.16
N GLY A 332 -22.79 35.05 24.46
CA GLY A 332 -23.86 34.37 23.75
C GLY A 332 -25.14 34.23 24.59
N PHE A 333 -25.78 33.07 24.55
CA PHE A 333 -27.12 32.89 25.11
C PHE A 333 -27.22 31.63 25.96
N ASP A 334 -27.79 31.76 27.15
CA ASP A 334 -28.17 30.63 28.01
C ASP A 334 -26.99 29.70 28.35
N ASN A 335 -25.76 30.22 28.42
CA ASN A 335 -24.58 29.46 28.79
C ASN A 335 -24.37 29.47 30.31
N THR A 336 -23.95 28.34 30.86
CA THR A 336 -23.62 28.19 32.29
C THR A 336 -22.16 27.78 32.44
N ALA A 337 -21.32 28.64 33.00
CA ALA A 337 -19.91 28.38 33.27
C ALA A 337 -19.45 28.97 34.61
N THR A 338 -19.80 28.30 35.71
CA THR A 338 -19.48 28.75 37.08
C THR A 338 -17.96 28.80 37.35
N SER A 339 -17.20 27.92 36.71
CA SER A 339 -15.74 27.94 36.64
C SER A 339 -15.33 27.51 35.23
N GLY A 340 -14.85 28.44 34.41
CA GLY A 340 -14.47 28.17 33.02
C GLY A 340 -14.97 29.23 32.05
N PHE A 341 -14.98 28.88 30.76
CA PHE A 341 -15.23 29.81 29.66
C PHE A 341 -16.23 29.22 28.66
N ALA A 342 -17.13 30.04 28.14
CA ALA A 342 -18.10 29.58 27.13
C ALA A 342 -18.49 30.69 26.16
N SER A 343 -18.63 30.34 24.89
CA SER A 343 -19.30 31.16 23.87
C SER A 343 -20.36 30.34 23.15
N GLY A 344 -21.32 31.00 22.51
CA GLY A 344 -22.36 30.37 21.72
C GLY A 344 -23.68 30.23 22.48
N PHE A 345 -24.30 29.06 22.44
CA PHE A 345 -25.67 28.86 22.92
C PHE A 345 -25.79 27.62 23.79
N PHE A 346 -26.47 27.71 24.94
CA PHE A 346 -26.86 26.56 25.77
C PHE A 346 -25.70 25.66 26.25
N ASN A 347 -24.49 26.20 26.34
CA ASN A 347 -23.33 25.43 26.73
C ASN A 347 -23.19 25.38 28.27
N THR A 348 -22.87 24.20 28.84
CA THR A 348 -22.71 23.97 30.28
C THR A 348 -21.29 23.50 30.64
N VAL A 349 -20.51 24.32 31.35
CA VAL A 349 -19.14 24.01 31.82
C VAL A 349 -19.18 23.62 33.30
N ILE A 350 -18.71 22.41 33.63
CA ILE A 350 -18.67 21.90 35.00
C ILE A 350 -17.20 21.58 35.36
N GLY A 351 -16.41 22.56 35.79
CA GLY A 351 -15.05 22.33 36.32
C GLY A 351 -13.89 22.92 35.49
N GLY A 352 -13.89 24.24 35.28
CA GLY A 352 -12.73 25.01 34.81
C GLY A 352 -12.39 24.97 33.31
N GLY A 353 -13.12 24.24 32.47
CA GLY A 353 -12.79 24.12 31.05
C GLY A 353 -13.41 25.19 30.15
N ALA A 354 -13.28 24.98 28.83
CA ALA A 354 -13.57 26.01 27.84
C ALA A 354 -14.39 25.48 26.65
N MET A 355 -15.44 26.17 26.20
CA MET A 355 -16.29 25.67 25.13
C MET A 355 -16.75 26.75 24.15
N SER A 356 -17.03 26.34 22.91
CA SER A 356 -17.76 27.13 21.93
C SER A 356 -18.86 26.27 21.28
N GLY A 357 -19.83 26.89 20.61
CA GLY A 357 -20.83 26.22 19.81
C GLY A 357 -22.21 26.16 20.45
N ILE A 358 -22.95 25.07 20.27
CA ILE A 358 -24.35 24.97 20.73
C ILE A 358 -24.56 23.71 21.55
N GLY A 359 -25.11 23.85 22.75
CA GLY A 359 -25.60 22.74 23.56
C GLY A 359 -24.52 21.78 24.05
N ASN A 360 -23.27 22.23 24.14
CA ASN A 360 -22.17 21.39 24.61
C ASN A 360 -22.15 21.31 26.14
N THR A 361 -21.80 20.14 26.69
CA THR A 361 -21.69 19.88 28.12
C THR A 361 -20.31 19.33 28.46
N GLY A 362 -19.52 20.11 29.21
CA GLY A 362 -18.24 19.67 29.73
C GLY A 362 -18.42 18.62 30.83
N VAL A 363 -17.77 17.47 30.69
CA VAL A 363 -17.71 16.44 31.75
C VAL A 363 -16.24 16.17 32.12
N PRO A 364 -15.85 16.27 33.41
CA PRO A 364 -14.47 16.04 33.84
C PRO A 364 -13.99 14.61 33.57
N THR A 365 -12.73 14.43 33.18
CA THR A 365 -12.08 13.12 33.08
C THR A 365 -10.98 12.99 34.12
N PHE A 366 -11.20 12.15 35.15
CA PHE A 366 -10.27 11.75 36.24
C PHE A 366 -9.52 12.84 37.05
N ASN A 367 -9.38 14.07 36.54
CA ASN A 367 -8.97 15.28 37.24
C ASN A 367 -10.20 16.22 37.29
N PRO A 368 -10.75 16.52 38.47
CA PRO A 368 -11.95 17.35 38.60
C PRO A 368 -11.72 18.82 38.25
N ALA A 369 -10.47 19.23 37.98
CA ALA A 369 -10.11 20.62 37.71
C ALA A 369 -10.20 21.05 36.23
N PHE A 370 -10.39 20.11 35.29
CA PHE A 370 -10.52 20.46 33.87
C PHE A 370 -11.64 19.66 33.17
N SER A 371 -12.66 20.38 32.74
CA SER A 371 -13.86 19.83 32.07
C SER A 371 -14.25 20.73 30.91
N GLY A 372 -13.87 20.37 29.68
CA GLY A 372 -14.14 21.19 28.49
C GLY A 372 -13.11 21.01 27.38
N ALA A 373 -12.84 22.08 26.63
CA ALA A 373 -12.23 22.08 25.28
C ALA A 373 -13.14 21.41 24.24
N LEU A 374 -14.37 21.90 24.15
CA LEU A 374 -15.40 21.41 23.22
C LEU A 374 -15.81 22.49 22.22
N SER A 375 -15.92 22.12 20.95
CA SER A 375 -16.51 22.96 19.90
C SER A 375 -17.54 22.17 19.08
N GLY A 376 -18.42 22.87 18.40
CA GLY A 376 -19.47 22.31 17.56
C GLY A 376 -20.79 22.17 18.31
N PHE A 377 -21.50 21.05 18.14
CA PHE A 377 -22.90 20.96 18.51
C PHE A 377 -23.21 19.73 19.36
N PHE A 378 -23.89 19.95 20.49
CA PHE A 378 -24.47 18.92 21.35
C PHE A 378 -23.47 17.84 21.78
N ASN A 379 -22.24 18.26 22.08
CA ASN A 379 -21.18 17.37 22.55
C ASN A 379 -21.19 17.26 24.07
N THR A 380 -20.88 16.06 24.58
CA THR A 380 -20.75 15.78 26.01
C THR A 380 -19.42 15.08 26.28
N GLY A 381 -18.51 15.76 26.98
CA GLY A 381 -17.19 15.23 27.33
C GLY A 381 -16.13 16.30 27.50
N THR A 382 -14.90 16.02 27.05
CA THR A 382 -13.74 16.90 27.17
C THR A 382 -12.82 16.70 25.98
N GLN A 383 -12.16 17.76 25.52
CA GLN A 383 -11.10 17.74 24.49
C GLN A 383 -11.56 17.08 23.18
N PHE A 384 -12.57 17.65 22.51
CA PHE A 384 -12.95 17.33 21.13
C PHE A 384 -13.84 18.39 20.47
N GLY A 385 -13.65 18.63 19.18
CA GLY A 385 -14.64 19.29 18.34
C GLY A 385 -15.59 18.27 17.69
N GLY A 386 -16.81 18.66 17.34
CA GLY A 386 -17.70 17.78 16.57
C GLY A 386 -19.19 18.00 16.77
N LEU A 387 -19.95 16.94 16.48
CA LEU A 387 -21.39 16.90 16.62
C LEU A 387 -21.76 15.62 17.40
N PHE A 388 -22.67 15.75 18.38
CA PHE A 388 -23.22 14.63 19.15
C PHE A 388 -22.18 13.70 19.79
N SER A 389 -20.99 14.22 20.13
CA SER A 389 -19.89 13.43 20.67
C SER A 389 -19.40 12.29 19.78
N LEU A 390 -19.67 12.33 18.47
CA LEU A 390 -19.29 11.26 17.53
C LEU A 390 -17.78 11.00 17.50
N ALA A 391 -16.96 12.02 17.77
CA ALA A 391 -15.50 11.87 17.88
C ALA A 391 -15.08 10.77 18.90
N ARG A 392 -15.93 10.47 19.88
CA ARG A 392 -15.69 9.42 20.89
C ARG A 392 -15.96 8.00 20.39
N LEU A 393 -16.76 7.84 19.34
CA LEU A 393 -17.04 6.51 18.75
C LEU A 393 -15.87 5.99 17.92
N PHE A 394 -14.94 6.86 17.55
CA PHE A 394 -13.72 6.53 16.81
C PHE A 394 -12.51 6.33 17.72
N ALA A 395 -12.72 6.04 19.01
CA ALA A 395 -11.69 5.62 19.95
C ALA A 395 -11.44 4.12 19.77
N GLY A 396 -10.28 3.75 19.21
CA GLY A 396 -9.90 2.36 18.96
C GLY A 396 -8.47 2.09 19.39
#